data_AF-A0A1N7A2D9-F1
#
_entry.id   AF-A0A1N7A2D9-F1
#
_cell.length_a   1.000
_cell.length_b   1.000
_cell.length_c   1.000
_cell.angle_alpha   90.00
_cell.angle_beta   90.00
_cell.angle_gamma   90.00
#
_symmetry.space_group_name_H-M   'P 1'
#
loop_
_entity.id
_entity.type
_entity.pdbx_description
1 polymer ?
#
loop_
_entity_poly.entity_id
_entity_poly.type
_entity_poly.pdbx_seq_one_letter_code
_entity_poly.pdbx_strand_id
1 'polypeptide(L)'
;FSDWSSGEHPDVKIPKRIAAEQDFDYSIHHPRDLEDDFRSALSDYLCWTRNLPKTKHVQFFYNNYNVEKHVYVTGNGPIYKLNYDSPESGANMVKHCCEMLQYPGNEYVEREIEEWLPGATEYAKENDVSLMNLLYWEQRMGRWGALAPREKDIAIRGVSPFSNYNLLLTALSVDSSRLSAPDHDLISSVIETKWPELRKYTVNPSKNPLKAKVASSAPYPVERFLRYVNAKMS
;
A
#
# COMPACT_ATOMS: atom_id res chain seq x y z
N PHE A 1 10.47 3.78 15.64
CA PHE A 1 9.16 3.68 16.30
C PHE A 1 8.89 4.80 17.32
N SER A 2 9.89 5.58 17.74
CA SER A 2 9.78 6.68 18.71
C SER A 2 9.06 7.94 18.21
N ASP A 3 8.94 8.15 16.89
CA ASP A 3 8.41 9.41 16.33
C ASP A 3 6.87 9.47 16.28
N TRP A 4 6.16 8.33 16.29
CA TRP A 4 4.70 8.29 16.14
C TRP A 4 3.94 8.70 17.40
N SER A 5 4.52 8.41 18.57
CA SER A 5 3.98 8.78 19.88
C SER A 5 4.23 10.25 20.24
N SER A 6 5.11 10.95 19.52
CA SER A 6 5.40 12.37 19.75
C SER A 6 4.27 13.28 19.27
N GLY A 7 3.40 12.77 18.39
CA GLY A 7 2.37 13.55 17.70
C GLY A 7 2.89 14.40 16.54
N GLU A 8 4.22 14.52 16.38
CA GLU A 8 4.85 15.35 15.34
C GLU A 8 5.09 14.61 14.03
N HIS A 9 4.95 13.27 14.02
CA HIS A 9 5.05 12.50 12.79
C HIS A 9 4.02 12.99 11.75
N PRO A 10 4.39 13.13 10.46
CA PRO A 10 3.47 13.61 9.42
C PRO A 10 2.13 12.88 9.36
N ASP A 11 2.17 11.55 9.54
CA ASP A 11 0.97 10.69 9.53
C ASP A 11 0.07 10.87 10.76
N VAL A 12 0.45 11.71 11.72
CA VAL A 12 -0.37 12.13 12.87
C VAL A 12 -0.73 13.61 12.73
N LYS A 13 0.27 14.47 12.52
CA LYS A 13 0.10 15.94 12.47
C LYS A 13 -0.76 16.42 11.31
N ILE A 14 -0.59 15.87 10.10
CA ILE A 14 -1.37 16.29 8.93
C ILE A 14 -2.83 15.89 9.09
N PRO A 15 -3.18 14.61 9.39
CA PRO A 15 -4.57 14.23 9.63
C PRO A 15 -5.23 15.02 10.76
N LYS A 16 -4.53 15.32 11.85
CA LYS A 16 -5.05 16.15 12.96
C LYS A 16 -5.44 17.56 12.48
N ARG A 17 -4.62 18.17 11.62
CA ARG A 17 -4.92 19.49 11.04
C ARG A 17 -6.08 19.44 10.06
N ILE A 18 -6.10 18.44 9.17
CA ILE A 18 -7.22 18.23 8.24
C ILE A 18 -8.51 18.08 9.03
N ALA A 19 -8.52 17.25 10.07
CA ALA A 19 -9.71 17.02 10.89
C ALA A 19 -10.19 18.30 11.58
N ALA A 20 -9.29 19.08 12.18
CA ALA A 20 -9.67 20.35 12.82
C ALA A 20 -10.22 21.37 11.82
N GLU A 21 -9.64 21.45 10.62
CA GLU A 21 -10.05 22.41 9.58
C GLU A 21 -11.31 21.98 8.82
N GLN A 22 -11.66 20.70 8.86
CA GLN A 22 -12.84 20.12 8.19
C GLN A 22 -13.94 19.69 9.18
N ASP A 23 -13.77 20.00 10.46
CA ASP A 23 -14.70 19.64 11.55
C ASP A 23 -14.97 18.12 11.63
N PHE A 24 -13.91 17.31 11.52
CA PHE A 24 -13.97 15.87 11.75
C PHE A 24 -13.55 15.49 13.16
N ASP A 25 -14.24 14.49 13.70
CA ASP A 25 -13.81 13.79 14.89
C ASP A 25 -12.44 13.13 14.66
N TYR A 26 -11.50 13.45 15.54
CA TYR A 26 -10.13 12.94 15.47
C TYR A 26 -9.70 12.34 16.80
N SER A 27 -9.34 11.07 16.77
CA SER A 27 -8.81 10.33 17.91
C SER A 27 -7.55 9.56 17.52
N ILE A 28 -6.59 9.55 18.45
CA ILE A 28 -5.41 8.68 18.35
C ILE A 28 -5.64 7.51 19.28
N HIS A 29 -5.50 6.30 18.75
CA HIS A 29 -5.65 5.08 19.51
C HIS A 29 -4.31 4.39 19.67
N HIS A 30 -4.04 3.92 20.89
CA HIS A 30 -2.89 3.09 21.22
C HIS A 30 -3.42 1.70 21.58
N PRO A 31 -3.47 0.77 20.60
CA PRO A 31 -3.94 -0.58 20.85
C PRO A 31 -3.15 -1.25 21.97
N ARG A 32 -3.86 -1.93 22.87
CA ARG A 32 -3.26 -2.77 23.91
C ARG A 32 -2.52 -3.95 23.30
N ASP A 33 -1.76 -4.65 24.12
CA ASP A 33 -1.19 -5.93 23.72
C ASP A 33 -2.29 -6.95 23.41
N LEU A 34 -1.93 -7.93 22.58
CA LEU A 34 -2.86 -8.96 22.15
C LEU A 34 -3.25 -9.85 23.33
N GLU A 35 -4.54 -9.95 23.57
CA GLU A 35 -5.14 -10.75 24.64
C GLU A 35 -5.39 -12.17 24.14
N ASP A 36 -5.27 -13.17 25.02
CA ASP A 36 -5.35 -14.58 24.65
C ASP A 36 -6.74 -14.99 24.15
N ASP A 37 -7.79 -14.38 24.68
CA ASP A 37 -9.17 -14.56 24.24
C ASP A 37 -9.37 -14.14 22.77
N PHE A 38 -8.82 -13.00 22.37
CA PHE A 38 -8.87 -12.53 20.99
C PHE A 38 -8.03 -13.41 20.06
N ARG A 39 -6.87 -13.91 20.54
CA ARG A 39 -6.06 -14.86 19.76
C ARG A 39 -6.84 -16.14 19.47
N SER A 40 -7.54 -16.68 20.47
CA SER A 40 -8.41 -17.83 20.31
C SER A 40 -9.54 -17.55 19.33
N ALA A 41 -10.27 -16.45 19.51
CA ALA A 41 -11.35 -16.06 18.60
C ALA A 41 -10.89 -15.91 17.14
N LEU A 42 -9.72 -15.30 16.92
CA LEU A 42 -9.15 -15.16 15.59
C LEU A 42 -8.73 -16.52 14.99
N SER A 43 -8.21 -17.43 15.80
CA SER A 43 -7.82 -18.78 15.38
C SER A 43 -9.03 -19.66 15.04
N ASP A 44 -10.13 -19.48 15.75
CA ASP A 44 -11.39 -20.17 15.45
C ASP A 44 -12.01 -19.63 14.15
N TYR A 45 -11.86 -18.34 13.89
CA TYR A 45 -12.37 -17.68 12.68
C TYR A 45 -11.53 -18.01 11.42
N LEU A 46 -10.21 -18.14 11.55
CA LEU A 46 -9.30 -18.34 10.43
C LEU A 46 -8.44 -19.59 10.63
N CYS A 47 -8.47 -20.48 9.63
CA CYS A 47 -7.60 -21.65 9.56
C CYS A 47 -6.09 -21.32 9.70
N TRP A 48 -5.67 -20.11 9.34
CA TRP A 48 -4.31 -19.61 9.60
C TRP A 48 -4.34 -18.14 9.99
N THR A 49 -3.84 -17.83 11.18
CA THR A 49 -3.68 -16.47 11.70
C THR A 49 -2.21 -16.06 11.73
N ARG A 50 -1.95 -14.77 11.44
CA ARG A 50 -0.63 -14.18 11.64
C ARG A 50 -0.62 -13.37 12.93
N ASN A 51 0.38 -13.60 13.77
CA ASN A 51 0.63 -12.79 14.95
C ASN A 51 1.58 -11.63 14.60
N LEU A 52 1.03 -10.55 14.05
CA LEU A 52 1.79 -9.37 13.64
C LEU A 52 1.47 -8.19 14.57
N PRO A 53 2.34 -7.18 14.68
CA PRO A 53 2.03 -5.97 15.46
C PRO A 53 0.69 -5.31 15.06
N LYS A 54 0.34 -5.39 13.77
CA LYS A 54 -0.93 -4.87 13.25
C LYS A 54 -2.17 -5.61 13.75
N THR A 55 -2.04 -6.85 14.22
CA THR A 55 -3.15 -7.65 14.76
C THR A 55 -3.75 -6.97 16.00
N LYS A 56 -2.97 -6.18 16.75
CA LYS A 56 -3.46 -5.35 17.86
C LYS A 56 -4.54 -4.35 17.41
N HIS A 57 -4.44 -3.81 16.20
CA HIS A 57 -5.47 -2.91 15.66
C HIS A 57 -6.77 -3.65 15.36
N VAL A 58 -6.70 -4.93 14.98
CA VAL A 58 -7.89 -5.75 14.76
C VAL A 58 -8.60 -5.99 16.10
N GLN A 59 -7.86 -6.36 17.15
CA GLN A 59 -8.42 -6.49 18.50
C GLN A 59 -9.04 -5.18 18.98
N PHE A 60 -8.38 -4.04 18.70
CA PHE A 60 -8.94 -2.73 19.03
C PHE A 60 -10.31 -2.52 18.37
N PHE A 61 -10.47 -2.84 17.08
CA PHE A 61 -11.78 -2.77 16.44
C PHE A 61 -12.78 -3.75 17.06
N TYR A 62 -12.35 -4.99 17.31
CA TYR A 62 -13.19 -6.06 17.88
C TYR A 62 -13.78 -5.68 19.24
N ASN A 63 -12.97 -5.00 20.08
CA ASN A 63 -13.39 -4.62 21.43
C ASN A 63 -14.21 -3.33 21.50
N ASN A 64 -14.11 -2.44 20.50
CA ASN A 64 -14.63 -1.07 20.61
C ASN A 64 -15.71 -0.72 19.58
N TYR A 65 -15.86 -1.52 18.52
CA TYR A 65 -16.77 -1.20 17.41
C TYR A 65 -17.74 -2.33 17.15
N ASN A 66 -18.94 -1.94 16.72
CA ASN A 66 -19.96 -2.87 16.28
C ASN A 66 -19.94 -2.97 14.74
N VAL A 67 -19.67 -4.16 14.23
CA VAL A 67 -19.59 -4.50 12.79
C VAL A 67 -20.84 -4.14 11.98
N GLU A 68 -22.03 -4.12 12.59
CA GLU A 68 -23.29 -3.76 11.93
C GLU A 68 -23.53 -2.25 11.89
N LYS A 69 -22.81 -1.48 12.72
CA LYS A 69 -23.01 -0.03 12.86
C LYS A 69 -21.85 0.81 12.36
N HIS A 70 -20.69 0.19 12.16
CA HIS A 70 -19.45 0.89 11.81
C HIS A 70 -18.79 0.27 10.59
N VAL A 71 -18.24 1.13 9.75
CA VAL A 71 -17.45 0.76 8.59
C VAL A 71 -16.07 1.38 8.69
N TYR A 72 -15.05 0.57 8.42
CA TYR A 72 -13.67 1.01 8.32
C TYR A 72 -13.36 1.40 6.87
N VAL A 73 -13.08 2.68 6.63
CA VAL A 73 -12.66 3.17 5.32
C VAL A 73 -11.14 3.22 5.25
N THR A 74 -10.54 2.56 4.26
CA THR A 74 -9.08 2.56 4.06
C THR A 74 -8.65 3.37 2.86
N GLY A 75 -7.53 4.10 2.99
CA GLY A 75 -6.87 4.77 1.87
C GLY A 75 -5.99 3.85 1.01
N ASN A 76 -5.94 2.54 1.31
CA ASN A 76 -5.11 1.60 0.55
C ASN A 76 -5.76 1.26 -0.81
N GLY A 77 -5.02 1.44 -1.91
CA GLY A 77 -5.44 1.06 -3.25
C GLY A 77 -4.25 0.64 -4.13
N PRO A 78 -4.34 -0.45 -4.90
CA PRO A 78 -3.17 -1.03 -5.59
C PRO A 78 -2.71 -0.29 -6.86
N ILE A 79 -3.57 0.52 -7.49
CA ILE A 79 -3.40 0.88 -8.92
C ILE A 79 -2.99 2.35 -9.11
N TYR A 80 -2.94 3.14 -8.03
CA TYR A 80 -2.66 4.59 -8.14
C TYR A 80 -1.20 4.97 -8.04
N LYS A 81 -0.31 3.97 -8.04
CA LYS A 81 1.13 4.15 -7.91
C LYS A 81 1.83 3.14 -8.80
N LEU A 82 2.88 3.58 -9.48
CA LEU A 82 3.85 2.67 -10.05
C LEU A 82 4.62 2.02 -8.90
N ASN A 83 4.59 0.69 -8.81
CA ASN A 83 5.18 -0.05 -7.68
C ASN A 83 6.48 -0.77 -8.06
N TYR A 84 6.65 -1.16 -9.32
CA TYR A 84 7.81 -1.88 -9.82
C TYR A 84 8.36 -1.17 -11.06
N ASP A 85 9.67 -1.04 -11.15
CA ASP A 85 10.31 -0.46 -12.32
C ASP A 85 10.47 -1.49 -13.43
N SER A 86 10.54 -0.98 -14.65
CA SER A 86 10.96 -1.80 -15.79
C SER A 86 12.43 -2.22 -15.65
N PRO A 87 12.79 -3.40 -16.17
CA PRO A 87 14.18 -3.84 -16.19
C PRO A 87 15.06 -2.95 -17.08
N GLU A 88 16.36 -2.95 -16.78
CA GLU A 88 17.36 -2.41 -17.71
C GLU A 88 17.38 -3.21 -19.02
N SER A 89 17.78 -2.55 -20.11
CA SER A 89 17.84 -3.17 -21.43
C SER A 89 18.75 -4.40 -21.41
N GLY A 90 18.21 -5.55 -21.83
CA GLY A 90 18.95 -6.82 -21.89
C GLY A 90 19.02 -7.58 -20.56
N ALA A 91 18.39 -7.09 -19.49
CA ALA A 91 18.30 -7.84 -18.24
C ALA A 91 17.43 -9.10 -18.39
N ASN A 92 17.73 -10.12 -17.60
CA ASN A 92 16.89 -11.31 -17.50
C ASN A 92 15.57 -10.96 -16.79
N MET A 93 14.47 -11.02 -17.53
CA MET A 93 13.15 -10.62 -17.04
C MET A 93 12.66 -11.49 -15.88
N VAL A 94 12.89 -12.80 -15.90
CA VAL A 94 12.50 -13.71 -14.80
C VAL A 94 13.20 -13.30 -13.52
N LYS A 95 14.52 -13.09 -13.58
CA LYS A 95 15.32 -12.65 -12.44
C LYS A 95 14.85 -11.29 -11.91
N HIS A 96 14.57 -10.33 -12.81
CA HIS A 96 14.05 -9.01 -12.43
C HIS A 96 12.71 -9.11 -11.72
N CYS A 97 11.77 -9.92 -12.24
CA CYS A 97 10.49 -10.18 -11.59
C CYS A 97 10.68 -10.77 -10.18
N CYS A 98 11.57 -11.75 -10.02
CA CYS A 98 11.89 -12.33 -8.71
C CYS A 98 12.48 -11.30 -7.74
N GLU A 99 13.32 -10.39 -8.21
CA GLU A 99 13.86 -9.28 -7.41
C GLU A 99 12.74 -8.32 -6.96
N MET A 100 11.82 -7.93 -7.85
CA MET A 100 10.67 -7.09 -7.50
C MET A 100 9.75 -7.76 -6.47
N LEU A 101 9.52 -9.07 -6.63
CA LEU A 101 8.73 -9.88 -5.70
C LEU A 101 9.46 -10.17 -4.38
N GLN A 102 10.76 -9.91 -4.30
CA GLN A 102 11.64 -10.14 -3.14
C GLN A 102 11.91 -11.62 -2.86
N TYR A 103 12.04 -12.40 -3.93
CA TYR A 103 12.41 -13.81 -3.90
C TYR A 103 13.58 -14.12 -4.87
N PRO A 104 14.69 -13.36 -4.84
CA PRO A 104 15.81 -13.61 -5.75
C PRO A 104 16.42 -14.99 -5.48
N GLY A 105 16.67 -15.77 -6.53
CA GLY A 105 17.26 -17.11 -6.43
C GLY A 105 16.34 -18.17 -5.83
N ASN A 106 15.03 -17.91 -5.74
CA ASN A 106 14.07 -18.89 -5.29
C ASN A 106 13.57 -19.72 -6.49
N GLU A 107 14.04 -20.96 -6.60
CA GLU A 107 13.74 -21.86 -7.73
C GLU A 107 12.24 -22.05 -7.97
N TYR A 108 11.43 -22.10 -6.90
CA TYR A 108 9.98 -22.20 -7.03
C TYR A 108 9.42 -20.95 -7.71
N VAL A 109 9.74 -19.75 -7.19
CA VAL A 109 9.23 -18.49 -7.77
C VAL A 109 9.75 -18.27 -9.19
N GLU A 110 11.01 -18.62 -9.47
CA GLU A 110 11.57 -18.52 -10.82
C GLU A 110 10.77 -19.35 -11.82
N ARG A 111 10.47 -20.61 -11.50
CA ARG A 111 9.64 -21.47 -12.34
C ARG A 111 8.23 -20.91 -12.56
N GLU A 112 7.55 -20.47 -11.50
CA GLU A 112 6.20 -19.91 -11.64
C GLU A 112 6.20 -18.63 -12.50
N ILE A 113 7.27 -17.83 -12.42
CA ILE A 113 7.43 -16.63 -13.26
C ILE A 113 7.75 -17.00 -14.70
N GLU A 114 8.56 -18.02 -14.95
CA GLU A 114 8.81 -18.55 -16.30
C GLU A 114 7.52 -19.01 -16.98
N GLU A 115 6.61 -19.62 -16.22
CA GLU A 115 5.30 -20.05 -16.73
C GLU A 115 4.33 -18.87 -16.97
N TRP A 116 4.31 -17.88 -16.06
CA TRP A 116 3.42 -16.71 -16.14
C TRP A 116 3.83 -15.70 -17.22
N LEU A 117 5.14 -15.48 -17.38
CA LEU A 117 5.70 -14.35 -18.13
C LEU A 117 5.27 -14.29 -19.61
N PRO A 118 5.23 -15.38 -20.39
CA PRO A 118 4.85 -15.32 -21.80
C PRO A 118 3.44 -14.76 -22.01
N GLY A 119 2.45 -15.29 -21.29
CA GLY A 119 1.06 -14.85 -21.40
C GLY A 119 0.85 -13.42 -20.89
N ALA A 120 1.52 -13.06 -19.79
CA ALA A 120 1.48 -11.70 -19.28
C ALA A 120 2.12 -10.69 -20.24
N THR A 121 3.20 -11.08 -20.92
CA THR A 121 3.89 -10.23 -21.92
C THR A 121 3.02 -10.00 -23.15
N GLU A 122 2.37 -11.06 -23.65
CA GLU A 122 1.43 -10.96 -24.77
C GLU A 122 0.27 -10.03 -24.41
N TYR A 123 -0.39 -10.27 -23.28
CA TYR A 123 -1.50 -9.44 -22.81
C TYR A 123 -1.10 -7.96 -22.61
N ALA A 124 0.05 -7.72 -21.97
CA ALA A 124 0.59 -6.38 -21.75
C ALA A 124 0.74 -5.61 -23.07
N LYS A 125 1.28 -6.29 -24.10
CA LYS A 125 1.50 -5.70 -25.42
C LYS A 125 0.19 -5.44 -26.16
N GLU A 126 -0.76 -6.38 -26.12
CA GLU A 126 -2.04 -6.26 -26.83
C GLU A 126 -2.93 -5.15 -26.25
N ASN A 127 -2.81 -4.89 -24.94
CA ASN A 127 -3.69 -3.97 -24.22
C ASN A 127 -3.00 -2.66 -23.83
N ASP A 128 -1.74 -2.44 -24.25
CA ASP A 128 -0.92 -1.27 -23.89
C ASP A 128 -0.85 -1.04 -22.36
N VAL A 129 -0.61 -2.12 -21.62
CA VAL A 129 -0.48 -2.11 -20.15
C VAL A 129 0.94 -2.46 -19.75
N SER A 130 1.47 -1.81 -18.71
CA SER A 130 2.78 -2.16 -18.15
C SER A 130 2.81 -3.58 -17.60
N LEU A 131 3.73 -4.40 -18.09
CA LEU A 131 4.00 -5.76 -17.57
C LEU A 131 4.37 -5.75 -16.07
N MET A 132 5.09 -4.72 -15.62
CA MET A 132 5.47 -4.58 -14.21
C MET A 132 4.26 -4.27 -13.31
N ASN A 133 3.25 -3.57 -13.84
CA ASN A 133 1.98 -3.38 -13.15
C ASN A 133 1.23 -4.72 -13.02
N LEU A 134 1.17 -5.52 -14.08
CA LEU A 134 0.56 -6.85 -14.04
C LEU A 134 1.24 -7.75 -13.00
N LEU A 135 2.59 -7.77 -12.99
CA LEU A 135 3.37 -8.51 -11.99
C LEU A 135 2.99 -8.09 -10.56
N TYR A 136 2.92 -6.78 -10.29
CA TYR A 136 2.54 -6.28 -8.97
C TYR A 136 1.12 -6.69 -8.59
N TRP A 137 0.16 -6.63 -9.52
CA TRP A 137 -1.23 -6.93 -9.23
C TRP A 137 -1.47 -8.41 -8.97
N GLU A 138 -1.07 -9.23 -9.92
CA GLU A 138 -1.40 -10.65 -9.89
C GLU A 138 -0.61 -11.36 -8.80
N GLN A 139 0.69 -11.05 -8.68
CA GLN A 139 1.58 -11.82 -7.81
C GLN A 139 1.70 -11.25 -6.40
N ARG A 140 1.62 -9.92 -6.24
CA ARG A 140 1.73 -9.28 -4.90
C ARG A 140 0.40 -8.90 -4.30
N MET A 141 -0.44 -8.20 -5.06
CA MET A 141 -1.68 -7.66 -4.53
C MET A 141 -2.73 -8.73 -4.26
N GLY A 142 -2.74 -9.85 -5.00
CA GLY A 142 -3.58 -11.00 -4.66
C GLY A 142 -3.37 -11.46 -3.21
N ARG A 143 -2.10 -11.65 -2.81
CA ARG A 143 -1.75 -12.07 -1.44
C ARG A 143 -2.03 -10.99 -0.40
N TRP A 144 -1.58 -9.75 -0.64
CA TRP A 144 -1.65 -8.68 0.35
C TRP A 144 -3.06 -8.10 0.48
N GLY A 145 -3.73 -7.93 -0.65
CA GLY A 145 -5.07 -7.37 -0.78
C GLY A 145 -6.16 -8.29 -0.24
N ALA A 146 -5.98 -9.62 -0.27
CA ALA A 146 -6.96 -10.55 0.30
C ALA A 146 -6.73 -10.81 1.80
N LEU A 147 -5.48 -11.05 2.20
CA LEU A 147 -5.19 -11.57 3.55
C LEU A 147 -5.42 -10.52 4.65
N ALA A 148 -5.04 -9.26 4.42
CA ALA A 148 -5.16 -8.23 5.45
C ALA A 148 -6.62 -7.81 5.74
N PRO A 149 -7.52 -7.67 4.74
CA PRO A 149 -8.96 -7.47 4.99
C PRO A 149 -9.60 -8.68 5.64
N ARG A 150 -9.29 -9.91 5.18
CA ARG A 150 -9.82 -11.14 5.79
C ARG A 150 -9.51 -11.25 7.28
N GLU A 151 -8.30 -10.86 7.70
CA GLU A 151 -7.94 -10.82 9.12
C GLU A 151 -8.74 -9.78 9.93
N LYS A 152 -9.27 -8.73 9.29
CA LYS A 152 -10.07 -7.69 9.93
C LYS A 152 -11.56 -7.99 9.97
N ASP A 153 -12.05 -8.86 9.10
CA ASP A 153 -13.50 -9.11 8.92
C ASP A 153 -14.19 -9.66 10.17
N ILE A 154 -13.45 -10.31 11.08
CA ILE A 154 -13.96 -10.70 12.40
C ILE A 154 -14.36 -9.50 13.27
N ALA A 155 -13.74 -8.34 13.05
CA ALA A 155 -13.82 -7.18 13.93
C ALA A 155 -14.60 -6.01 13.33
N ILE A 156 -14.43 -5.74 12.03
CA ILE A 156 -15.04 -4.59 11.36
C ILE A 156 -15.14 -4.79 9.85
N ARG A 157 -16.22 -4.32 9.23
CA ARG A 157 -16.33 -4.29 7.77
C ARG A 157 -15.43 -3.21 7.19
N GLY A 158 -14.61 -3.59 6.22
CA GLY A 158 -13.73 -2.67 5.51
C GLY A 158 -14.30 -2.27 4.14
N VAL A 159 -14.15 -1.01 3.77
CA VAL A 159 -14.32 -0.53 2.39
C VAL A 159 -13.04 0.16 1.95
N SER A 160 -12.55 -0.19 0.76
CA SER A 160 -11.52 0.59 0.07
C SER A 160 -12.17 1.36 -1.08
N PRO A 161 -12.39 2.69 -0.96
CA PRO A 161 -12.93 3.50 -2.04
C PRO A 161 -12.05 3.47 -3.30
N PHE A 162 -10.77 3.20 -3.09
CA PHE A 162 -9.75 3.06 -4.12
C PHE A 162 -9.77 1.68 -4.80
N SER A 163 -10.54 0.70 -4.32
CA SER A 163 -10.75 -0.58 -5.03
C SER A 163 -12.03 -0.53 -5.89
N ASN A 164 -12.17 0.52 -6.71
CA ASN A 164 -13.34 0.73 -7.57
C ASN A 164 -12.96 0.54 -9.05
N TYR A 165 -13.67 -0.35 -9.75
CA TYR A 165 -13.51 -0.65 -11.17
C TYR A 165 -13.25 0.59 -12.06
N ASN A 166 -14.05 1.64 -11.95
CA ASN A 166 -13.90 2.84 -12.80
C ASN A 166 -12.58 3.57 -12.53
N LEU A 167 -12.18 3.64 -11.26
CA LEU A 167 -10.95 4.31 -10.86
C LEU A 167 -9.73 3.44 -11.23
N LEU A 168 -9.86 2.11 -11.16
CA LEU A 168 -8.85 1.16 -11.63
C LEU A 168 -8.64 1.28 -13.15
N LEU A 169 -9.71 1.27 -13.94
CA LEU A 169 -9.63 1.47 -15.39
C LEU A 169 -9.04 2.83 -15.76
N THR A 170 -9.44 3.89 -15.05
CA THR A 170 -8.86 5.22 -15.28
C THR A 170 -7.36 5.22 -15.06
N ALA A 171 -6.89 4.60 -13.97
CA ALA A 171 -5.47 4.51 -13.68
C ALA A 171 -4.71 3.63 -14.70
N LEU A 172 -5.37 2.65 -15.29
CA LEU A 172 -4.87 1.82 -16.38
C LEU A 172 -4.74 2.57 -17.71
N SER A 173 -5.65 3.49 -17.99
CA SER A 173 -5.71 4.24 -19.26
C SER A 173 -4.85 5.50 -19.28
N VAL A 174 -4.20 5.87 -18.18
CA VAL A 174 -3.29 7.02 -18.14
C VAL A 174 -1.84 6.57 -18.27
N ASP A 175 -1.01 7.45 -18.84
CA ASP A 175 0.43 7.23 -18.88
C ASP A 175 1.01 6.92 -17.49
N SER A 176 1.85 5.89 -17.41
CA SER A 176 2.41 5.40 -16.14
C SER A 176 3.20 6.44 -15.34
N SER A 177 3.76 7.46 -16.00
CA SER A 177 4.44 8.59 -15.35
C SER A 177 3.50 9.42 -14.46
N ARG A 178 2.19 9.38 -14.73
CA ARG A 178 1.17 10.05 -13.91
C ARG A 178 0.84 9.30 -12.62
N LEU A 179 1.29 8.05 -12.51
CA LEU A 179 1.14 7.21 -11.32
C LEU A 179 2.39 7.28 -10.43
N SER A 180 3.56 7.55 -11.04
CA SER A 180 4.83 7.56 -10.33
C SER A 180 4.98 8.74 -9.38
N ALA A 181 5.82 8.53 -8.37
CA ALA A 181 6.39 9.62 -7.60
C ALA A 181 7.28 10.48 -8.51
N PRO A 182 7.54 11.75 -8.17
CA PRO A 182 7.20 12.42 -6.91
C PRO A 182 5.82 13.08 -6.89
N ASP A 183 5.24 13.33 -8.06
CA ASP A 183 4.09 14.23 -8.19
C ASP A 183 2.73 13.51 -8.07
N HIS A 184 2.69 12.21 -8.39
CA HIS A 184 1.48 11.38 -8.34
C HIS A 184 0.26 12.07 -8.96
N ASP A 185 0.45 12.62 -10.16
CA ASP A 185 -0.50 13.50 -10.85
C ASP A 185 -1.94 12.99 -10.87
N LEU A 186 -2.15 11.68 -11.03
CA LEU A 186 -3.50 11.11 -11.01
C LEU A 186 -4.19 11.35 -9.66
N ILE A 187 -3.54 11.02 -8.55
CA ILE A 187 -4.11 11.21 -7.20
C ILE A 187 -4.24 12.70 -6.88
N SER A 188 -3.27 13.51 -7.26
CA SER A 188 -3.35 14.97 -7.12
C SER A 188 -4.58 15.54 -7.85
N SER A 189 -4.86 15.06 -9.07
CA SER A 189 -6.04 15.45 -9.85
C SER A 189 -7.35 15.01 -9.21
N VAL A 190 -7.39 13.81 -8.62
CA VAL A 190 -8.57 13.32 -7.88
C VAL A 190 -8.85 14.20 -6.67
N ILE A 191 -7.82 14.56 -5.89
CA ILE A 191 -7.95 15.46 -4.73
C ILE A 191 -8.43 16.83 -5.19
N GLU A 192 -7.83 17.40 -6.24
CA GLU A 192 -8.22 18.71 -6.75
C GLU A 192 -9.67 18.76 -7.25
N THR A 193 -10.15 17.66 -7.85
CA THR A 193 -11.53 17.57 -8.34
C THR A 193 -12.55 17.34 -7.24
N LYS A 194 -12.21 16.56 -6.21
CA LYS A 194 -13.17 16.12 -5.18
C LYS A 194 -13.09 16.92 -3.89
N TRP A 195 -11.92 17.45 -3.57
CA TRP A 195 -11.63 18.10 -2.30
C TRP A 195 -10.49 19.13 -2.42
N PRO A 196 -10.67 20.20 -3.22
CA PRO A 196 -9.60 21.12 -3.62
C PRO A 196 -8.90 21.81 -2.44
N GLU A 197 -9.60 22.09 -1.34
CA GLU A 197 -9.03 22.70 -0.14
C GLU A 197 -7.95 21.84 0.53
N LEU A 198 -7.90 20.54 0.25
CA LEU A 198 -6.84 19.65 0.73
C LEU A 198 -5.53 19.78 -0.05
N ARG A 199 -5.51 20.47 -1.21
CA ARG A 199 -4.30 20.68 -2.02
C ARG A 199 -3.21 21.48 -1.31
N LYS A 200 -3.57 22.22 -0.26
CA LYS A 200 -2.60 22.96 0.58
C LYS A 200 -1.71 22.04 1.43
N TYR A 201 -2.10 20.78 1.64
CA TYR A 201 -1.30 19.83 2.40
C TYR A 201 -0.31 19.12 1.50
N THR A 202 0.95 19.03 1.95
CA THR A 202 1.99 18.27 1.25
C THR A 202 1.76 16.77 1.44
N VAL A 203 1.71 16.03 0.34
CA VAL A 203 1.67 14.56 0.34
C VAL A 203 3.07 14.02 0.67
N ASN A 204 3.17 13.10 1.64
CA ASN A 204 4.43 12.50 2.10
C ASN A 204 5.55 13.53 2.37
N PRO A 205 5.35 14.51 3.27
CA PRO A 205 6.37 15.51 3.54
C PRO A 205 7.62 14.83 4.11
N SER A 206 8.78 15.24 3.62
CA SER A 206 10.06 14.78 4.14
C SER A 206 10.84 15.95 4.75
N LYS A 207 11.67 15.66 5.76
CA LYS A 207 12.58 16.65 6.34
C LYS A 207 13.58 17.21 5.31
N ASN A 208 13.81 16.49 4.21
CA ASN A 208 14.64 16.91 3.10
C ASN A 208 13.94 16.61 1.76
N PRO A 209 13.12 17.54 1.25
CA PRO A 209 12.30 17.36 0.05
C PRO A 209 13.11 16.95 -1.19
N LEU A 210 14.31 17.53 -1.36
CA LEU A 210 15.21 17.19 -2.46
C LEU A 210 15.69 15.74 -2.35
N LYS A 211 16.14 15.31 -1.18
CA LYS A 211 16.56 13.92 -0.95
C LYS A 211 15.42 12.94 -1.16
N ALA A 212 14.20 13.27 -0.72
CA ALA A 212 13.03 12.43 -0.93
C ALA A 212 12.65 12.35 -2.42
N LYS A 213 12.70 13.48 -3.14
CA LYS A 213 12.45 13.51 -4.59
C LYS A 213 13.44 12.60 -5.34
N VAL A 214 14.73 12.73 -5.02
CA VAL A 214 15.78 11.87 -5.59
C VAL A 214 15.57 10.40 -5.23
N ALA A 215 15.26 10.09 -3.96
CA ALA A 215 15.02 8.71 -3.53
C ALA A 215 13.79 8.09 -4.19
N SER A 216 12.72 8.87 -4.39
CA SER A 216 11.50 8.41 -5.06
C SER A 216 11.64 8.24 -6.57
N SER A 217 12.72 8.76 -7.14
CA SER A 217 13.09 8.56 -8.55
C SER A 217 14.14 7.45 -8.72
N ALA A 218 14.59 6.81 -7.64
CA ALA A 218 15.49 5.67 -7.71
C ALA A 218 14.70 4.38 -7.97
N PRO A 219 15.31 3.36 -8.61
CA PRO A 219 14.65 2.06 -8.80
C PRO A 219 14.16 1.49 -7.47
N TYR A 220 12.95 0.95 -7.43
CA TYR A 220 12.25 0.34 -6.30
C TYR A 220 13.13 -0.53 -5.38
N PRO A 221 14.04 -1.41 -5.85
CA PRO A 221 14.96 -2.12 -4.95
C PRO A 221 15.91 -1.17 -4.21
N VAL A 222 16.43 -0.16 -4.91
CA VAL A 222 17.33 0.87 -4.38
C VAL A 222 16.56 1.82 -3.48
N GLU A 223 15.37 2.29 -3.89
CA GLU A 223 14.49 3.10 -3.07
C GLU A 223 14.20 2.38 -1.74
N ARG A 224 13.83 1.10 -1.80
CA ARG A 224 13.51 0.32 -0.60
C ARG A 224 14.73 0.08 0.28
N PHE A 225 15.90 -0.18 -0.31
CA PHE A 225 17.15 -0.25 0.43
C PHE A 225 17.48 1.09 1.10
N LEU A 226 17.37 2.20 0.38
CA LEU A 226 17.58 3.56 0.92
C LEU A 226 16.57 3.87 2.04
N ARG A 227 15.30 3.49 1.89
CA ARG A 227 14.28 3.61 2.95
C ARG A 227 14.65 2.78 4.18
N TYR A 228 15.12 1.55 4.00
CA TYR A 228 15.59 0.69 5.08
C TYR A 228 16.81 1.28 5.82
N VAL A 229 17.82 1.73 5.07
CA VAL A 229 19.02 2.36 5.61
C VAL A 229 18.68 3.65 6.35
N ASN A 230 17.86 4.53 5.76
CA ASN A 230 17.41 5.75 6.41
C ASN A 230 16.62 5.48 7.70
N ALA A 231 15.75 4.46 7.73
CA ALA A 231 14.98 4.08 8.92
C ALA A 231 15.84 3.49 10.06
N LYS A 232 17.06 3.02 9.76
CA LYS A 232 18.02 2.54 10.78
C LYS A 232 18.98 3.63 11.26
N MET A 233 19.14 4.72 10.50
CA MET A 233 19.99 5.85 10.86
C MET A 233 19.24 6.99 11.57
N SER A 234 17.91 6.88 11.69
CA SER A 234 17.03 7.81 12.42
C SER A 234 16.54 7.21 13.73
#